data_AF-A0A8H6ZUZ1-F1
#
_entry.id   AF-A0A8H6ZUZ1-F1
#
_cell.length_a   1.000
_cell.length_b   1.000
_cell.length_c   1.000
_cell.angle_alpha   90.00
_cell.angle_beta   90.00
_cell.angle_gamma   90.00
#
_symmetry.space_group_name_H-M   'P 1'
#
loop_
_entity.id
_entity.type
_entity.pdbx_description
1 polymer ?
#
loop_
_entity_poly.entity_id
_entity_poly.type
_entity_poly.pdbx_seq_one_letter_code
_entity_poly.pdbx_strand_id
1 'polypeptide(L)'
;MYLLSSLFGVSALLPPGLFRPQANIPNFLFRAGFAAIYGGAGYVLATGDTRNGSGISTAWCLAYLMLNARKTLTAPRHPLGLLLTGSVAACTALYGTEYFVYQD
;
A
#
# COMPACT_ATOMS: atom_id res chain seq x y z
N MET A 1 3.39 -0.23 -9.12
CA MET A 1 3.50 0.78 -8.03
C MET A 1 2.59 2.00 -8.19
N TYR A 2 2.56 2.69 -9.34
CA TYR A 2 1.70 3.88 -9.52
C TYR A 2 0.21 3.62 -9.25
N LEU A 3 -0.32 2.45 -9.60
CA LEU A 3 -1.69 2.08 -9.25
C LEU A 3 -1.94 2.11 -7.74
N LEU A 4 -1.02 1.59 -6.93
CA LEU A 4 -1.11 1.64 -5.48
C LEU A 4 -1.04 3.08 -4.97
N SER A 5 -0.14 3.88 -5.54
CA SER A 5 -0.02 5.31 -5.23
C SER A 5 -1.34 6.05 -5.47
N SER A 6 -1.94 5.87 -6.65
CA SER A 6 -3.23 6.47 -6.99
C SER A 6 -4.35 5.97 -6.10
N LEU A 7 -4.42 4.66 -5.81
CA LEU A 7 -5.43 4.09 -4.93
C LEU A 7 -5.36 4.72 -3.52
N PHE A 8 -4.16 4.81 -2.96
CA PHE A 8 -3.94 5.44 -1.66
C PHE A 8 -4.22 6.94 -1.69
N GLY A 9 -3.78 7.65 -2.75
CA GLY A 9 -4.01 9.08 -2.93
C GLY A 9 -5.50 9.42 -3.03
N VAL A 10 -6.24 8.74 -3.91
CA VAL A 10 -7.70 8.89 -4.06
C VAL A 10 -8.40 8.56 -2.75
N SER A 11 -7.97 7.48 -2.07
CA SER A 11 -8.57 7.13 -0.78
C SER A 11 -8.36 8.22 0.29
N ALA A 12 -7.22 8.92 0.27
CA ALA A 12 -6.93 9.99 1.21
C ALA A 12 -7.83 11.23 1.00
N LEU A 13 -8.30 11.46 -0.24
CA LEU A 13 -9.20 12.57 -0.58
C LEU A 13 -10.66 12.32 -0.17
N LEU A 14 -11.02 11.09 0.21
CA LEU A 14 -12.37 10.79 0.66
C LEU A 14 -12.70 11.51 1.98
N PRO A 15 -13.82 12.24 2.06
CA PRO A 15 -14.17 13.01 3.24
C PRO A 15 -14.39 12.10 4.46
N PRO A 16 -13.99 12.54 5.68
CA PRO A 16 -14.14 11.75 6.90
C PRO A 16 -15.57 11.27 7.18
N GLY A 17 -16.58 12.04 6.76
CA GLY A 17 -18.00 11.70 6.93
C GLY A 17 -18.46 10.45 6.15
N LEU A 18 -17.67 9.96 5.18
CA LEU A 18 -17.95 8.68 4.51
C LEU A 18 -17.53 7.48 5.35
N PHE A 19 -16.76 7.68 6.42
CA PHE A 19 -16.23 6.61 7.25
C PHE A 19 -17.01 6.51 8.55
N ARG A 20 -17.49 5.30 8.85
CA ARG A 20 -18.09 5.02 10.15
C ARG A 20 -17.04 5.27 11.25
N PRO A 21 -17.42 5.79 12.44
CA PRO A 21 -16.49 6.07 13.54
C PRO A 21 -15.62 4.88 13.99
N GLN A 22 -16.03 3.65 13.66
CA GLN A 22 -15.34 2.39 13.98
C GLN A 22 -14.73 1.70 12.75
N ALA A 23 -14.68 2.36 11.59
CA ALA A 23 -14.10 1.76 10.40
C ALA A 23 -12.59 1.56 10.60
N ASN A 24 -12.13 0.31 10.52
CA ASN A 24 -10.72 -0.07 10.59
C ASN A 24 -9.98 0.30 9.28
N ILE A 25 -9.94 1.60 8.98
CA ILE A 25 -9.24 2.18 7.84
C ILE A 25 -8.00 2.97 8.32
N PRO A 26 -6.91 2.99 7.54
CA PRO A 26 -5.79 3.86 7.84
C PRO A 26 -6.21 5.33 7.80
N ASN A 27 -5.67 6.14 8.72
CA ASN A 27 -6.00 7.57 8.79
C ASN A 27 -5.48 8.34 7.56
N PHE A 28 -5.89 9.60 7.42
CA PHE A 28 -5.48 10.46 6.30
C PHE A 28 -3.96 10.49 6.08
N LEU A 29 -3.19 10.74 7.14
CA LEU A 29 -1.74 10.89 7.04
C LEU A 29 -1.06 9.59 6.59
N PHE A 30 -1.53 8.44 7.10
CA PHE A 30 -1.07 7.13 6.65
C PHE A 30 -1.37 6.93 5.16
N ARG A 31 -2.60 7.22 4.73
CA ARG A 31 -2.97 7.03 3.31
C ARG A 31 -2.16 7.94 2.38
N ALA A 32 -2.01 9.21 2.74
CA ALA A 32 -1.20 10.16 1.98
C ALA A 32 0.29 9.78 1.96
N GLY A 33 0.84 9.38 3.11
CA GLY A 33 2.24 8.97 3.22
C GLY A 33 2.55 7.72 2.38
N PHE A 34 1.70 6.69 2.48
CA PHE A 34 1.84 5.50 1.65
C PHE A 34 1.63 5.80 0.16
N ALA A 35 0.72 6.73 -0.21
CA ALA A 35 0.60 7.19 -1.59
C ALA A 35 1.92 7.76 -2.14
N ALA A 36 2.58 8.63 -1.36
CA ALA A 36 3.85 9.23 -1.74
C ALA A 36 4.96 8.18 -1.85
N ILE A 37 5.05 7.26 -0.89
CA ILE A 37 6.03 6.16 -0.89
C ILE A 37 5.87 5.27 -2.13
N TYR A 38 4.65 4.83 -2.45
CA TYR A 38 4.40 4.01 -3.64
C TYR A 38 4.63 4.79 -4.94
N GLY A 39 4.40 6.10 -4.94
CA GLY A 39 4.73 6.98 -6.06
C GLY A 39 6.24 7.06 -6.28
N GLY A 40 7.00 7.26 -5.20
CA GLY A 40 8.48 7.25 -5.22
C GLY A 40 9.05 5.91 -5.66
N ALA A 41 8.53 4.80 -5.13
CA ALA A 41 8.92 3.45 -5.57
C ALA A 41 8.66 3.24 -7.08
N GLY A 42 7.50 3.72 -7.58
CA GLY A 42 7.18 3.72 -9.00
C GLY A 42 8.16 4.55 -9.83
N TYR A 43 8.57 5.72 -9.34
CA TYR A 43 9.57 6.56 -9.99
C TYR A 43 10.94 5.87 -10.10
N VAL A 44 11.44 5.27 -9.02
CA VAL A 44 12.72 4.54 -9.02
C VAL A 44 12.70 3.37 -10.01
N LEU A 45 11.58 2.62 -10.07
CA LEU A 45 11.37 1.59 -11.08
C LEU A 45 11.38 2.15 -12.51
N ALA A 46 10.72 3.29 -12.73
CA ALA A 46 10.65 3.94 -14.04
C ALA A 46 11.99 4.49 -14.53
N THR A 47 12.92 4.82 -13.62
CA THR A 47 14.29 5.20 -13.98
C THR A 47 15.20 4.01 -14.32
N GLY A 48 14.67 2.78 -14.31
CA GLY A 48 15.40 1.56 -14.62
C GLY A 48 16.17 0.95 -13.45
N ASP A 49 16.06 1.53 -12.25
CA ASP A 49 16.67 0.99 -11.03
C ASP A 49 15.74 -0.06 -10.41
N THR A 50 15.70 -1.23 -11.04
CA THR A 50 14.80 -2.34 -10.67
C THR A 50 15.11 -2.88 -9.29
N ARG A 51 16.38 -2.91 -8.87
CA ARG A 51 16.80 -3.45 -7.58
C ARG A 51 16.33 -2.57 -6.43
N ASN A 52 16.61 -1.26 -6.46
CA ASN A 52 16.15 -0.37 -5.41
C ASN A 52 14.62 -0.20 -5.47
N GLY A 53 14.05 -0.10 -6.67
CA GLY A 53 12.62 0.05 -6.87
C GLY A 53 11.82 -1.13 -6.31
N SER A 54 12.24 -2.38 -6.58
CA SER A 54 11.62 -3.58 -6.02
C SER A 54 11.86 -3.71 -4.52
N GLY A 55 13.04 -3.34 -4.02
CA GLY A 55 13.33 -3.32 -2.58
C GLY A 55 12.46 -2.36 -1.78
N ILE A 56 12.34 -1.10 -2.24
CA ILE A 56 11.44 -0.10 -1.64
C ILE A 56 9.99 -0.60 -1.69
N SER A 57 9.55 -1.12 -2.84
CA SER A 57 8.20 -1.64 -3.04
C SER A 57 7.88 -2.74 -2.02
N THR A 58 8.76 -3.73 -1.90
CA THR A 58 8.60 -4.88 -1.01
C THR A 58 8.62 -4.47 0.45
N ALA A 59 9.61 -3.68 0.88
CA ALA A 59 9.75 -3.23 2.26
C ALA A 59 8.50 -2.48 2.74
N TRP A 60 8.01 -1.53 1.93
CA TRP A 60 6.87 -0.70 2.33
C TRP A 60 5.52 -1.40 2.18
N CYS A 61 5.37 -2.34 1.25
CA CYS A 61 4.17 -3.18 1.20
C CYS A 61 4.10 -4.12 2.43
N LEU A 62 5.21 -4.73 2.83
CA LEU A 62 5.29 -5.53 4.06
C LEU A 62 5.01 -4.70 5.31
N ALA A 63 5.62 -3.51 5.43
CA ALA A 63 5.36 -2.60 6.54
C ALA A 63 3.88 -2.24 6.65
N TYR A 64 3.21 -1.92 5.53
CA TYR A 64 1.77 -1.66 5.52
C TYR A 64 0.98 -2.86 6.03
N LEU A 65 1.26 -4.07 5.53
CA LEU A 65 0.56 -5.29 5.94
C LEU A 65 0.74 -5.58 7.42
N MET A 66 1.95 -5.47 7.95
CA MET A 66 2.23 -5.69 9.37
C MET A 66 1.42 -4.74 10.28
N LEU A 67 1.26 -3.48 9.85
CA LEU A 67 0.58 -2.46 10.64
C LEU A 67 -0.96 -2.52 10.52
N ASN A 68 -1.49 -2.93 9.36
CA ASN A 68 -2.90 -2.75 9.03
C ASN A 68 -3.66 -4.05 8.74
N ALA A 69 -3.01 -5.14 8.29
CA ALA A 69 -3.71 -6.32 7.81
C ALA A 69 -4.63 -6.94 8.88
N ARG A 70 -4.12 -7.13 10.11
CA ARG A 70 -4.91 -7.67 11.21
C ARG A 70 -6.14 -6.80 11.51
N LYS A 71 -5.97 -5.48 11.57
CA LYS A 71 -7.05 -4.53 11.86
C LYS A 71 -8.11 -4.57 10.77
N THR A 72 -7.70 -4.57 9.50
CA THR A 72 -8.62 -4.65 8.35
C THR A 72 -9.42 -5.96 8.31
N LEU A 73 -8.80 -7.08 8.68
CA LEU A 73 -9.44 -8.40 8.65
C LEU A 73 -10.35 -8.67 9.87
N THR A 74 -10.19 -7.89 10.94
CA THR A 74 -11.00 -7.97 12.16
C THR A 74 -12.27 -7.11 12.02
N ALA A 75 -13.39 -7.59 12.54
CA ALA A 75 -14.64 -6.83 12.51
C ALA A 75 -14.56 -5.55 13.39
N PRO A 76 -15.23 -4.45 13.00
CA PRO A 76 -16.00 -4.27 11.77
C PRO A 76 -15.08 -4.03 10.55
N ARG A 77 -15.30 -4.82 9.49
CA ARG A 77 -14.52 -4.70 8.25
C ARG A 77 -15.04 -3.54 7.41
N HIS A 78 -14.13 -2.85 6.72
CA HIS A 78 -14.48 -1.76 5.81
C HIS A 78 -14.03 -2.08 4.39
N PRO A 79 -14.89 -1.93 3.35
CA PRO A 79 -14.56 -2.27 1.96
C PRO A 79 -13.28 -1.60 1.46
N LEU A 80 -13.11 -0.30 1.76
CA LEU A 80 -11.89 0.44 1.41
C LEU A 80 -10.64 -0.16 2.07
N GLY A 81 -10.73 -0.55 3.36
CA GLY A 81 -9.61 -1.17 4.05
C GLY A 81 -9.23 -2.49 3.40
N LEU A 82 -10.23 -3.32 3.07
CA LEU A 82 -10.02 -4.59 2.37
C LEU A 82 -9.39 -4.39 0.99
N LEU A 83 -9.85 -3.39 0.23
CA LEU A 83 -9.30 -3.06 -1.09
C LEU A 83 -7.83 -2.60 -0.99
N LEU A 84 -7.51 -1.70 -0.05
CA LEU A 84 -6.14 -1.23 0.17
C LEU A 84 -5.23 -2.40 0.59
N THR A 85 -5.63 -3.15 1.61
CA THR A 85 -4.85 -4.28 2.13
C THR A 85 -4.69 -5.41 1.10
N GLY A 86 -5.74 -5.74 0.34
CA GLY A 86 -5.68 -6.73 -0.73
C GLY A 86 -4.76 -6.30 -1.88
N SER A 87 -4.84 -5.03 -2.30
CA SER A 87 -3.96 -4.50 -3.35
C SER A 87 -2.50 -4.49 -2.92
N VAL A 88 -2.23 -4.12 -1.67
CA VAL A 88 -0.87 -4.18 -1.10
C VAL A 88 -0.39 -5.62 -1.03
N ALA A 89 -1.21 -6.57 -0.58
CA ALA A 89 -0.84 -7.99 -0.54
C ALA A 89 -0.48 -8.54 -1.93
N ALA A 90 -1.26 -8.19 -2.97
CA ALA A 90 -0.95 -8.56 -4.34
C ALA A 90 0.39 -7.96 -4.81
N CYS A 91 0.67 -6.69 -4.47
CA CYS A 91 1.96 -6.08 -4.80
C CYS A 91 3.13 -6.65 -4.01
N THR A 92 2.94 -7.01 -2.74
CA THR A 92 3.96 -7.74 -1.97
C THR A 92 4.31 -9.06 -2.65
N ALA A 93 3.32 -9.79 -3.16
CA ALA A 93 3.58 -11.03 -3.88
C ALA A 93 4.42 -10.78 -5.14
N LEU A 94 4.04 -9.81 -5.97
CA LEU A 94 4.75 -9.48 -7.22
C LEU A 94 6.17 -8.95 -6.98
N TYR A 95 6.32 -7.89 -6.19
CA TYR A 95 7.63 -7.26 -5.99
C TYR A 95 8.50 -8.00 -4.99
N GLY A 96 7.90 -8.78 -4.09
CA GLY A 96 8.62 -9.69 -3.21
C GLY A 96 9.29 -10.82 -3.99
N THR A 97 8.58 -11.41 -4.97
CA THR A 97 9.23 -12.38 -5.88
C THR A 97 10.32 -11.74 -6.71
N GLU A 98 10.09 -10.53 -7.25
CA GLU A 98 11.14 -9.81 -7.98
C GLU A 98 12.38 -9.57 -7.12
N TYR A 99 12.22 -9.03 -5.92
CA TYR A 99 13.35 -8.67 -5.06
C TYR A 99 14.11 -9.87 -4.50
N PHE A 100 13.41 -10.90 -3.99
CA PHE A 100 14.03 -12.03 -3.28
C PHE A 100 14.33 -13.25 -4.15
N VAL A 101 13.86 -13.29 -5.40
CA VAL A 101 14.07 -14.46 -6.29
C VAL A 101 14.84 -14.07 -7.54
N TYR A 102 14.55 -12.92 -8.13
CA TYR A 102 15.14 -12.52 -9.42
C TYR A 102 16.27 -11.48 -9.29
N GLN A 103 16.48 -10.88 -8.12
CA GLN A 103 17.52 -9.87 -7.89
C GLN A 103 18.59 -10.30 -6.86
N ASP A 104 18.53 -11.56 -6.41
CA ASP A 104 19.56 -12.26 -5.62
C ASP A 104 20.45 -13.11 -6.54
#